data_AF-A0A8C9FK93-F1
#
_entry.id   AF-A0A8C9FK93-F1
#
_cell.length_a   1.000
_cell.length_b   1.000
_cell.length_c   1.000
_cell.angle_alpha   90.00
_cell.angle_beta   90.00
_cell.angle_gamma   90.00
#
_symmetry.space_group_name_H-M   'P 1'
#
loop_
_entity.id
_entity.type
_entity.pdbx_description
1 polymer ?
#
loop_
_entity_poly.entity_id
_entity_poly.type
_entity_poly.pdbx_seq_one_letter_code
_entity_poly.pdbx_strand_id
1 'polypeptide(L)' 'MAEHLKKPFKDSLSDIKERMKEKRNQKWLTLSKVSQISTVKCKRASKILEYPDV' A
#
# COMPACT_ATOMS: atom_id res chain seq x y z
N MET A 1 21.30 13.90 -23.97
CA MET A 1 20.33 14.36 -22.95
C MET A 1 18.92 14.08 -23.47
N ALA A 2 18.13 13.29 -22.74
CA ALA A 2 16.66 13.14 -22.87
C ALA A 2 16.01 12.47 -24.13
N GLU A 3 16.68 11.67 -24.96
CA GLU A 3 16.03 10.97 -26.11
C GLU A 3 15.12 9.77 -25.76
N HIS A 4 14.67 9.66 -24.52
CA HIS A 4 13.97 8.48 -24.00
C HIS A 4 12.80 8.86 -23.08
N LEU A 5 12.21 10.04 -23.31
CA LEU A 5 10.97 10.42 -22.66
C LEU A 5 9.77 9.97 -23.49
N LYS A 6 9.46 8.69 -23.28
CA LYS A 6 8.12 8.11 -23.08
C LYS A 6 7.06 8.47 -24.13
N LYS A 7 6.54 7.41 -24.75
CA LYS A 7 5.25 7.30 -25.45
C LYS A 7 4.32 8.47 -25.08
N PRO A 8 3.80 9.24 -26.06
CA PRO A 8 2.92 10.36 -25.77
C PRO A 8 1.82 9.86 -24.83
N PHE A 9 1.67 10.53 -23.71
CA PHE A 9 0.50 10.33 -22.86
C PHE A 9 -0.67 10.78 -23.72
N LYS A 10 -1.35 9.80 -24.33
CA LYS A 10 -2.61 10.01 -25.06
C LYS A 10 -3.72 10.44 -24.11
N ASP A 11 -3.47 10.29 -22.82
CA ASP A 11 -4.33 10.67 -21.73
C ASP A 11 -4.15 12.16 -21.42
N SER A 12 -5.26 12.83 -21.16
CA SER A 12 -5.23 14.22 -20.72
C SER A 12 -4.56 14.36 -19.34
N LEU A 13 -4.15 15.56 -18.97
CA LEU A 13 -3.59 15.84 -17.63
C LEU A 13 -4.57 15.47 -16.50
N SER A 14 -5.88 15.55 -16.76
CA SER A 14 -6.93 15.10 -15.82
C SER A 14 -6.87 13.60 -15.60
N ASP A 15 -6.79 12.81 -16.67
CA ASP A 15 -6.75 11.35 -16.60
C ASP A 15 -5.48 10.87 -15.87
N ILE A 16 -4.35 11.55 -16.08
CA ILE A 16 -3.11 11.26 -15.36
C ILE A 16 -3.27 11.54 -13.85
N LYS A 17 -3.87 12.68 -13.49
CA LYS A 17 -4.10 13.04 -12.08
C LYS A 17 -5.02 12.02 -11.39
N GLU A 18 -6.07 11.59 -12.08
CA GLU A 18 -7.00 10.58 -11.57
C GLU A 18 -6.29 9.26 -11.27
N ARG A 19 -5.51 8.74 -12.22
CA ARG A 19 -4.72 7.52 -12.02
C ARG A 19 -3.70 7.64 -10.89
N MET A 20 -3.06 8.79 -10.73
CA MET A 20 -2.14 9.01 -9.60
C MET A 20 -2.88 9.00 -8.26
N LYS A 21 -4.09 9.57 -8.20
CA LYS A 21 -4.94 9.56 -6.99
C LYS A 21 -5.40 8.14 -6.67
N GLU A 22 -5.86 7.39 -7.65
CA GLU A 22 -6.31 6.01 -7.48
C GLU A 22 -5.18 5.10 -6.99
N LYS A 23 -4.00 5.19 -7.62
CA LYS A 23 -2.82 4.42 -7.20
C LYS A 23 -2.38 4.76 -5.78
N ARG A 24 -2.50 6.03 -5.36
CA ARG A 24 -2.25 6.45 -3.98
C ARG A 24 -3.26 5.79 -3.04
N ASN A 25 -4.54 5.85 -3.35
CA ASN A 25 -5.60 5.28 -2.51
C ASN A 25 -5.48 3.76 -2.36
N GLN A 26 -5.14 3.04 -3.43
CA GLN A 26 -4.89 1.59 -3.37
C GLN A 26 -3.75 1.26 -2.41
N LYS A 27 -2.64 2.02 -2.45
CA LYS A 27 -1.53 1.86 -1.50
C LYS A 27 -1.93 2.15 -0.06
N TRP A 28 -2.76 3.16 0.18
CA TRP A 28 -3.26 3.47 1.52
C TRP A 28 -4.18 2.37 2.06
N LEU A 29 -5.05 1.83 1.22
CA LEU A 29 -5.92 0.72 1.59
C LEU A 29 -5.13 -0.56 1.91
N THR A 30 -4.09 -0.87 1.12
CA THR A 30 -3.23 -2.02 1.41
C THR A 30 -2.39 -1.80 2.67
N LEU A 31 -1.81 -0.62 2.86
CA LEU A 31 -1.08 -0.27 4.08
C LEU A 31 -1.97 -0.33 5.33
N SER A 32 -3.21 0.13 5.24
CA SER A 32 -4.19 0.03 6.33
C SER A 32 -4.49 -1.43 6.68
N LYS A 33 -4.75 -2.29 5.68
CA LYS A 33 -4.98 -3.73 5.89
C LYS A 33 -3.75 -4.44 6.46
N VAL A 34 -2.55 -4.13 5.94
CA VAL A 34 -1.29 -4.69 6.43
C VAL A 34 -1.01 -4.24 7.87
N SER A 35 -1.29 -2.98 8.20
CA SER A 35 -1.17 -2.46 9.57
C SER A 35 -2.10 -3.18 10.55
N GLN A 36 -3.35 -3.44 10.15
CA GLN A 36 -4.28 -4.24 10.96
C GLN A 36 -3.79 -5.67 11.17
N ILE A 37 -3.34 -6.34 10.10
CA ILE A 37 -2.80 -7.70 10.17
C ILE A 37 -1.54 -7.75 11.04
N SER A 38 -0.63 -6.78 10.89
CA SER A 38 0.58 -6.66 11.70
C SER A 38 0.24 -6.47 13.18
N THR A 39 -0.72 -5.60 13.49
CA THR A 39 -1.14 -5.34 14.88
C THR A 39 -1.80 -6.57 15.51
N VAL A 40 -2.62 -7.32 14.76
CA VAL A 40 -3.25 -8.56 15.24
C VAL A 40 -2.21 -9.67 15.44
N LYS A 41 -1.22 -9.78 14.53
CA LYS A 41 -0.12 -10.74 14.69
C LYS A 41 0.75 -10.45 15.90
N CYS A 42 1.09 -9.17 16.15
CA CYS A 42 1.84 -8.77 17.35
C CYS A 42 1.05 -9.10 18.63
N LYS A 43 -0.26 -8.81 18.68
CA LYS A 43 -1.09 -9.14 19.84
C LYS A 43 -1.19 -10.65 20.11
N ARG A 44 -1.19 -11.49 19.06
CA ARG A 44 -1.23 -12.95 19.21
C ARG A 44 0.11 -13.51 19.67
N ALA A 45 1.22 -12.99 19.16
CA ALA A 45 2.57 -13.40 19.58
C ALA A 45 2.85 -13.03 21.04
N SER A 46 2.43 -11.85 21.50
CA SER A 46 2.56 -11.47 22.92
C SER A 46 1.78 -12.41 23.84
N LYS A 47 0.56 -12.82 23.46
CA LYS A 47 -0.24 -13.75 24.28
C LYS A 47 0.36 -15.15 24.40
N ILE A 48 1.04 -15.64 23.36
CA ILE A 48 1.68 -16.98 23.36
C ILE A 48 2.99 -16.96 24.16
N LEU A 49 3.73 -15.85 24.14
CA LEU A 49 4.94 -15.68 24.95
C LEU A 49 4.67 -15.49 26.45
N GLU A 50 3.47 -15.03 26.81
CA GLU A 50 3.08 -14.81 28.21
C GLU A 50 2.60 -16.10 28.90
N TYR A 51 2.15 -17.11 28.14
CA TYR A 51 1.74 -18.43 28.67
C TYR A 51 2.18 -19.56 27.73
N PRO A 52 3.39 -20.13 27.93
CA PRO A 52 3.93 -21.17 27.06
C PRO A 52 3.32 -22.58 27.29
N ASP A 53 2.62 -22.84 28.39
CA ASP A 53 2.15 -24.19 28.77
C ASP A 53 0.65 -24.24 29.19
N VAL A 54 -0.28 -23.88 28.29
CA VAL A 54 -1.69 -24.32 28.33
C VAL A 54 -2.08 -24.90 26.98
#